data_AF-A0A9Q9S719-F1
#
_entry.id   AF-A0A9Q9S719-F1
#
_cell.length_a   1.000
_cell.length_b   1.000
_cell.length_c   1.000
_cell.angle_alpha   90.00
_cell.angle_beta   90.00
_cell.angle_gamma   90.00
#
_symmetry.space_group_name_H-M   'P 1'
#
loop_
_entity.id
_entity.type
_entity.pdbx_description
1 polymer ?
#
loop_
_entity_poly.entity_id
_entity_poly.type
_entity_poly.pdbx_seq_one_letter_code
_entity_poly.pdbx_strand_id
1 'polypeptide(L)'
;MSESLDFNPALPESRQFTPPAEGGNGNIHKPGDYPNLIWQTRSRVPESWELQLIATLETLFEQGAENLGELVSGLNGVRMYDQQGEPWSESSFQAFLQVNGY
;
A
#
# COMPACT_ATOMS: atom_id res chain seq x y z
N MET A 1 10.68 -9.67 -23.24
CA MET A 1 10.13 -8.56 -22.43
C MET A 1 9.82 -9.18 -21.09
N SER A 2 10.55 -8.84 -20.03
CA SER A 2 10.29 -9.38 -18.70
C SER A 2 8.92 -8.87 -18.23
N GLU A 3 8.01 -9.79 -17.90
CA GLU A 3 6.74 -9.44 -17.26
C GLU A 3 7.07 -8.64 -15.99
N SER A 4 6.69 -7.37 -15.97
CA SER A 4 6.85 -6.52 -14.79
C SER A 4 5.72 -6.89 -13.84
N LEU A 5 6.04 -7.58 -12.75
CA LEU A 5 5.07 -7.90 -11.70
C LEU A 5 4.71 -6.62 -10.93
N ASP A 6 3.42 -6.34 -10.79
CA ASP A 6 2.90 -5.17 -10.05
C ASP A 6 3.09 -5.25 -8.52
N PHE A 7 3.48 -6.43 -8.01
CA PHE A 7 3.77 -6.68 -6.60
C PHE A 7 4.95 -7.68 -6.45
N ASN A 8 5.61 -7.72 -5.28
CA ASN A 8 6.73 -8.64 -5.02
C ASN A 8 6.21 -9.95 -4.41
N PRO A 9 6.22 -11.06 -5.17
CA PRO A 9 5.72 -12.35 -4.69
C PRO A 9 6.60 -12.98 -3.61
N ALA A 10 7.80 -12.44 -3.37
CA ALA A 10 8.71 -12.91 -2.33
C ALA A 10 8.47 -12.24 -0.97
N LEU A 11 7.57 -11.25 -0.88
CA LEU A 11 7.17 -10.67 0.40
C LEU A 11 6.22 -11.61 1.14
N PRO A 12 6.36 -11.75 2.48
CA PRO A 12 5.38 -12.49 3.27
C PRO A 12 4.03 -11.77 3.20
N GLU A 13 2.94 -12.55 3.12
CA GLU A 13 1.57 -11.99 3.12
C GLU A 13 1.24 -11.25 4.42
N SER A 14 1.91 -11.58 5.54
CA SER A 14 1.73 -10.94 6.84
C SER A 14 3.01 -10.25 7.35
N ARG A 15 2.84 -9.11 8.03
CA ARG A 15 3.92 -8.37 8.69
C ARG A 15 4.36 -8.97 10.04
N GLN A 16 3.54 -9.88 10.60
CA GLN A 16 3.95 -10.68 11.75
C GLN A 16 4.84 -11.83 11.27
N PHE A 17 6.11 -11.50 11.02
CA PHE A 17 7.12 -12.50 10.73
C PHE A 17 7.69 -13.03 12.05
N THR A 18 7.19 -14.17 12.52
CA THR A 18 7.93 -15.00 13.47
C THR A 18 8.81 -15.93 12.64
N PRO A 19 10.14 -15.74 12.62
CA PRO A 19 11.01 -16.63 11.86
C PRO A 19 10.82 -18.07 12.36
N PRO A 20 10.73 -19.07 11.47
CA PRO A 20 10.75 -20.47 11.86
C PRO A 20 12.02 -20.78 12.67
N ALA A 21 11.91 -21.64 13.69
CA ALA A 21 13.04 -22.05 14.53
C ALA A 21 14.07 -22.91 13.76
N GLU A 22 13.65 -23.53 12.66
CA GLU A 22 14.50 -24.32 11.76
C GLU A 22 14.64 -23.60 10.42
N GLY A 23 15.86 -23.51 9.90
CA GLY A 23 16.11 -22.98 8.56
C GLY A 23 15.49 -23.92 7.52
N GLY A 24 14.51 -23.43 6.75
CA GLY A 24 13.91 -24.19 5.65
C GLY A 24 14.92 -24.50 4.54
N ASN A 25 14.59 -25.46 3.67
CA ASN A 25 15.35 -25.70 2.45
C ASN A 25 15.25 -24.47 1.54
N GLY A 26 16.33 -23.69 1.44
CA GLY A 26 16.41 -22.56 0.51
C GLY A 26 16.37 -23.02 -0.95
N ASN A 27 16.15 -22.07 -1.86
CA ASN A 27 16.21 -22.30 -3.30
C ASN A 27 17.59 -21.88 -3.85
N ILE A 28 18.24 -22.76 -4.63
CA ILE A 28 19.47 -22.43 -5.36
C ILE A 28 19.09 -22.08 -6.80
N HIS A 29 19.34 -20.85 -7.23
CA HIS A 29 19.02 -20.39 -8.57
C HIS A 29 20.20 -20.61 -9.54
N LYS A 30 19.89 -20.93 -10.81
CA LYS A 30 20.90 -21.03 -11.87
C LYS A 30 21.34 -19.62 -12.32
N PRO A 31 22.65 -19.35 -12.43
CA PRO A 31 23.13 -18.09 -12.99
C PRO A 31 22.59 -17.88 -14.41
N GLY A 32 22.00 -16.70 -14.68
CA GLY A 32 21.47 -16.33 -15.99
C GLY A 32 20.00 -16.69 -16.25
N ASP A 33 19.41 -17.60 -15.47
CA ASP A 33 17.98 -17.99 -15.61
C ASP A 33 17.06 -17.22 -14.65
N TYR A 34 17.59 -16.69 -13.55
CA TYR A 34 16.76 -16.01 -12.55
C TYR A 34 16.52 -14.54 -12.93
N PRO A 35 15.25 -14.10 -13.06
CA PRO A 35 14.96 -12.71 -13.36
C PRO A 35 15.38 -11.81 -12.19
N ASN A 36 15.83 -10.59 -12.50
CA ASN A 36 16.06 -9.59 -11.46
C ASN A 36 14.73 -9.27 -10.76
N LEU A 37 14.67 -9.52 -9.46
CA LEU A 37 13.58 -9.02 -8.63
C LEU A 37 13.67 -7.50 -8.58
N ILE A 38 12.62 -6.82 -9.05
CA ILE A 38 12.46 -5.38 -8.84
C ILE A 38 12.23 -5.17 -7.35
N TRP A 39 13.05 -4.34 -6.72
CA TRP A 39 12.88 -4.00 -5.32
C TRP A 39 11.58 -3.21 -5.14
N GLN A 40 10.63 -3.79 -4.42
CA GLN A 40 9.37 -3.15 -4.08
C GLN A 40 8.83 -3.67 -2.75
N THR A 41 7.97 -2.88 -2.12
CA THR A 41 7.41 -3.14 -0.78
C THR A 41 5.96 -3.63 -0.81
N ARG A 42 5.33 -3.74 -2.00
CA ARG A 42 3.94 -4.18 -2.12
C ARG A 42 3.87 -5.70 -2.23
N SER A 43 3.08 -6.33 -1.37
CA SER A 43 2.82 -7.77 -1.39
C SER A 43 1.60 -8.16 -2.22
N ARG A 44 0.76 -7.18 -2.61
CA ARG A 44 -0.42 -7.40 -3.47
C ARG A 44 -0.66 -6.21 -4.41
N VAL A 45 -1.47 -6.46 -5.44
CA VAL A 45 -2.03 -5.40 -6.30
C VAL A 45 -2.96 -4.51 -5.46
N PRO A 46 -2.95 -3.18 -5.68
CA PRO A 46 -3.91 -2.29 -5.04
C PRO A 46 -5.35 -2.64 -5.40
N GLU A 47 -6.25 -2.54 -4.43
CA GLU A 47 -7.67 -2.72 -4.61
C GLU A 47 -8.30 -1.48 -5.23
N SER A 48 -9.47 -1.64 -5.86
CA SER A 48 -10.19 -0.53 -6.50
C SER A 48 -10.47 0.63 -5.53
N TRP A 49 -10.77 0.32 -4.26
CA TRP A 49 -10.97 1.34 -3.22
C TRP A 49 -9.68 2.14 -2.94
N GLU A 50 -8.52 1.48 -2.90
CA GLU A 50 -7.23 2.15 -2.67
C GLU A 50 -6.87 3.06 -3.85
N LEU A 51 -7.14 2.62 -5.08
CA LEU A 51 -6.95 3.43 -6.28
C LEU A 51 -7.86 4.66 -6.29
N GLN A 52 -9.13 4.51 -5.86
CA GLN A 52 -10.06 5.62 -5.72
C GLN A 52 -9.61 6.60 -4.64
N LEU A 53 -9.08 6.11 -3.51
CA LEU A 53 -8.52 6.98 -2.46
C LEU A 53 -7.39 7.85 -3.00
N ILE A 54 -6.45 7.25 -3.73
CA ILE A 54 -5.31 7.98 -4.30
C ILE A 54 -5.77 9.03 -5.30
N ALA A 55 -6.64 8.66 -6.25
CA ALA A 55 -7.17 9.62 -7.24
C ALA A 55 -7.93 10.79 -6.58
N THR A 56 -8.65 10.51 -5.49
CA THR A 56 -9.35 11.55 -4.71
C THR A 56 -8.35 12.47 -4.01
N LEU A 57 -7.29 11.91 -3.41
CA LEU A 57 -6.24 12.69 -2.76
C LEU A 57 -5.50 13.57 -3.77
N GLU A 58 -5.13 13.03 -4.95
CA GLU A 58 -4.52 13.80 -6.04
C GLU A 58 -5.39 15.00 -6.42
N THR A 59 -6.69 14.78 -6.59
CA THR A 59 -7.65 15.85 -6.89
C THR A 59 -7.72 16.90 -5.78
N LEU A 60 -7.69 16.50 -4.50
CA LEU A 60 -7.70 17.43 -3.37
C LEU A 60 -6.42 18.27 -3.29
N PHE A 61 -5.27 17.65 -3.55
CA PHE A 61 -4.00 18.38 -3.63
C PHE A 61 -3.98 19.36 -4.81
N GLU A 62 -4.50 18.99 -5.98
CA GLU A 62 -4.65 19.90 -7.13
C GLU A 62 -5.58 21.09 -6.83
N GLN A 63 -6.57 20.90 -5.96
CA GLN A 63 -7.47 21.95 -5.48
C GLN A 63 -6.85 22.85 -4.40
N GLY A 64 -5.63 22.55 -3.95
CA GLY A 64 -4.89 23.35 -2.98
C GLY A 64 -5.08 22.94 -1.52
N ALA A 65 -5.51 21.70 -1.24
CA ALA A 65 -5.45 21.18 0.11
C ALA A 65 -3.97 20.98 0.53
N GLU A 66 -3.51 21.71 1.54
CA GLU A 66 -2.11 21.70 1.99
C GLU A 66 -1.94 21.08 3.38
N ASN A 67 -3.03 20.97 4.15
CA ASN A 67 -2.99 20.42 5.51
C ASN A 67 -3.93 19.22 5.70
N LEU A 68 -3.65 18.46 6.76
CA LEU A 68 -4.39 17.25 7.10
C LEU A 68 -5.88 17.51 7.32
N GLY A 69 -6.25 18.62 7.96
CA GLY A 69 -7.63 18.98 8.21
C GLY A 69 -8.42 19.24 6.91
N GLU A 70 -7.80 19.89 5.94
CA GLU A 70 -8.36 20.10 4.59
C GLU A 70 -8.54 18.79 3.84
N LEU A 71 -7.56 17.88 3.91
CA LEU A 71 -7.65 16.56 3.28
C LEU A 71 -8.80 15.75 3.88
N VAL A 72 -8.88 15.66 5.22
CA VAL A 72 -9.95 14.95 5.92
C VAL A 72 -11.31 15.54 5.59
N SER A 73 -11.42 16.88 5.56
CA SER A 73 -12.66 17.57 5.22
C SER A 73 -13.07 17.32 3.77
N GLY A 74 -12.11 17.36 2.84
CA GLY A 74 -12.33 17.09 1.42
C GLY A 74 -12.79 15.66 1.17
N LEU A 75 -12.10 14.67 1.75
CA LEU A 75 -12.44 13.25 1.67
C LEU A 75 -13.86 12.99 2.19
N ASN A 76 -14.18 13.53 3.38
CA ASN A 76 -15.51 13.38 3.97
C ASN A 76 -16.59 14.09 3.15
N GLY A 77 -16.26 15.24 2.55
CA GLY A 77 -17.17 15.99 1.68
C GLY A 77 -17.62 15.21 0.43
N VAL A 78 -16.72 14.40 -0.14
CA VAL A 78 -17.02 13.51 -1.27
C VAL A 78 -17.46 12.10 -0.85
N ARG A 79 -17.66 11.87 0.45
CA ARG A 79 -18.02 10.58 1.05
C ARG A 79 -17.00 9.47 0.78
N MET A 80 -15.72 9.84 0.63
CA MET A 80 -14.61 8.90 0.57
C MET A 80 -14.19 8.53 1.99
N TYR A 81 -14.91 7.60 2.59
CA TYR A 81 -14.73 7.14 3.96
C TYR A 81 -13.67 6.04 4.07
N ASP A 82 -13.37 5.61 5.29
CA ASP A 82 -12.46 4.50 5.55
C ASP A 82 -13.01 3.15 5.01
N GLN A 83 -12.22 2.09 5.11
CA GLN A 83 -12.64 0.76 4.64
C GLN A 83 -13.84 0.19 5.41
N GLN A 84 -14.14 0.72 6.60
CA GLN A 84 -15.30 0.34 7.41
C GLN A 84 -16.53 1.18 7.07
N GLY A 85 -16.38 2.21 6.21
CA GLY A 85 -17.44 3.15 5.84
C GLY A 85 -17.63 4.30 6.83
N GLU A 86 -16.69 4.49 7.76
CA GLU A 86 -16.74 5.55 8.77
C GLU A 86 -16.04 6.83 8.27
N PRO A 87 -16.56 8.02 8.60
CA PRO A 87 -15.93 9.28 8.23
C PRO A 87 -14.55 9.40 8.87
N TRP A 88 -13.62 10.02 8.16
CA TRP A 88 -12.27 10.24 8.63
C TRP A 88 -12.23 11.26 9.76
N SER A 89 -11.44 10.96 10.79
CA SER A 89 -10.85 11.96 11.67
C SER A 89 -9.37 12.10 11.30
N GLU A 90 -8.74 13.19 11.73
CA GLU A 90 -7.29 13.35 11.54
C GLU A 90 -6.50 12.18 12.17
N SER A 91 -6.94 11.70 13.34
CA SER A 91 -6.28 10.59 14.03
C SER A 91 -6.49 9.25 13.33
N SER A 92 -7.69 8.95 12.81
CA SER A 92 -7.93 7.71 12.07
C SER A 92 -7.19 7.70 10.74
N PHE A 93 -7.14 8.85 10.06
CA PHE A 93 -6.40 8.98 8.81
C PHE A 93 -4.88 8.87 9.02
N GLN A 94 -4.32 9.52 10.04
CA GLN A 94 -2.91 9.34 10.40
C GLN A 94 -2.55 7.90 10.74
N ALA A 95 -3.38 7.23 11.56
CA ALA A 95 -3.19 5.82 11.89
C ALA A 95 -3.22 4.94 10.62
N PHE A 96 -4.14 5.23 9.70
CA PHE A 96 -4.22 4.56 8.42
C PHE A 96 -2.94 4.76 7.58
N LEU A 97 -2.43 5.99 7.46
CA LEU A 97 -1.18 6.26 6.72
C LEU A 97 0.02 5.55 7.35
N GLN A 98 0.13 5.57 8.67
CA GLN A 98 1.21 4.90 9.41
C GLN A 98 1.21 3.39 9.18
N VAL A 99 0.03 2.76 9.12
CA VAL A 99 -0.10 1.34 8.78
C VAL A 99 0.22 1.11 7.31
N ASN A 100 -0.19 1.99 6.40
CA ASN A 100 -0.04 1.74 4.96
C ASN A 100 1.28 2.26 4.35
N GLY A 101 2.13 2.90 5.15
CA GLY A 101 3.52 3.21 4.82
C GLY A 101 3.71 4.45 3.96
N TYR A 102 2.93 5.50 4.20
CA TYR A 102 3.10 6.83 3.59
C TYR A 102 3.76 7.81 4.56
#